data_AF-A0A061HTE4-F1
#
_entry.id   AF-A0A061HTE4-F1
#
_cell.length_a   1.000
_cell.length_b   1.000
_cell.length_c   1.000
_cell.angle_alpha   90.00
_cell.angle_beta   90.00
_cell.angle_gamma   90.00
#
_symmetry.space_group_name_H-M   'P 1'
#
loop_
_entity.id
_entity.type
_entity.pdbx_description
1 polymer ?
#
loop_
_entity_poly.entity_id
_entity_poly.type
_entity_poly.pdbx_seq_one_letter_code
_entity_poly.pdbx_strand_id
1 'polypeptide(L)'
;MLTSLEDKKRIDIVMTAMSTIGKPYRWGGQQMQEGFDCSGLVFYAYTQNGVHEHEMPRVTTQLAKNSRPIKRSELKPGDLVFFNTLGQRYSHVGLYMGEGRFINAPSKGKQVRIDS
;
A
#
# COMPACT_ATOMS: atom_id res chain seq x y z
N MET A 1 -8.17 19.24 15.89
CA MET A 1 -7.89 20.02 14.65
C MET A 1 -6.70 19.43 13.88
N LEU A 2 -5.61 18.99 14.52
CA LEU A 2 -4.49 18.28 13.87
C LEU A 2 -4.85 16.89 13.31
N THR A 3 -5.71 16.13 14.01
CA THR A 3 -6.21 14.82 13.58
C THR A 3 -6.94 14.86 12.24
N SER A 4 -7.67 15.95 11.95
CA SER A 4 -8.43 16.10 10.70
C SER A 4 -7.53 16.17 9.45
N LEU A 5 -6.36 16.81 9.56
CA LEU A 5 -5.42 16.89 8.45
C LEU A 5 -4.70 15.57 8.21
N GLU A 6 -4.32 14.87 9.28
CA GLU A 6 -3.73 13.52 9.17
C GLU A 6 -4.75 12.52 8.61
N ASP A 7 -5.98 12.53 9.11
CA ASP A 7 -7.06 11.67 8.61
C ASP A 7 -7.37 11.97 7.14
N LYS A 8 -7.37 13.26 6.73
CA LYS A 8 -7.50 13.65 5.33
C LYS A 8 -6.37 13.08 4.47
N LYS A 9 -5.10 13.25 4.88
CA LYS A 9 -3.94 12.73 4.13
C LYS A 9 -4.04 11.22 3.94
N ARG A 10 -4.48 10.49 4.98
CA ARG A 10 -4.69 9.03 4.92
C ARG A 10 -5.78 8.64 3.92
N ILE A 11 -6.89 9.39 3.89
CA ILE A 11 -7.95 9.19 2.90
C ILE A 11 -7.42 9.47 1.49
N ASP A 12 -6.68 10.57 1.29
CA ASP A 12 -6.12 10.92 -0.02
C ASP A 12 -5.17 9.81 -0.54
N ILE A 13 -4.33 9.24 0.34
CA ILE A 13 -3.50 8.06 0.03
C ILE A 13 -4.35 6.87 -0.44
N VAL A 14 -5.44 6.56 0.26
CA VAL A 14 -6.35 5.47 -0.13
C VAL A 14 -6.99 5.76 -1.48
N MET A 15 -7.46 6.99 -1.71
CA MET A 15 -8.08 7.39 -2.98
C MET A 15 -7.09 7.30 -4.14
N THR A 16 -5.83 7.69 -3.93
CA THR A 16 -4.77 7.49 -4.92
C THR A 16 -4.56 6.01 -5.21
N ALA A 17 -4.48 5.14 -4.20
CA ALA A 17 -4.38 3.70 -4.41
C ALA A 17 -5.61 3.15 -5.15
N MET A 18 -6.82 3.61 -4.84
CA MET A 18 -8.05 3.21 -5.54
C MET A 18 -8.02 3.57 -7.02
N SER A 19 -7.42 4.71 -7.39
CA SER A 19 -7.30 5.12 -8.80
C SER A 19 -6.47 4.14 -9.66
N THR A 20 -5.67 3.28 -9.02
CA THR A 20 -4.84 2.30 -9.70
C THR A 20 -5.53 0.96 -9.94
N ILE A 21 -6.76 0.75 -9.42
CA ILE A 21 -7.51 -0.49 -9.60
C ILE A 21 -7.65 -0.82 -11.10
N GLY A 22 -7.41 -2.08 -11.45
CA GLY A 22 -7.39 -2.56 -12.83
C GLY A 22 -6.05 -2.39 -13.56
N LYS A 23 -5.08 -1.67 -12.99
CA LYS A 23 -3.73 -1.59 -13.57
C LYS A 23 -3.02 -2.94 -13.47
N PRO A 24 -2.25 -3.34 -14.49
CA PRO A 24 -1.60 -4.64 -14.49
C PRO A 24 -0.54 -4.75 -13.40
N TYR A 25 -0.36 -5.96 -12.87
CA TYR A 25 0.81 -6.26 -12.05
C TYR A 25 2.08 -6.23 -12.91
N ARG A 26 3.10 -5.53 -12.43
CA ARG A 26 4.47 -5.54 -12.98
C ARG A 26 5.48 -5.64 -11.85
N TRP A 27 6.38 -6.62 -11.94
CA TRP A 27 7.50 -6.71 -11.00
C TRP A 27 8.38 -5.46 -11.09
N GLY A 28 8.62 -4.78 -9.97
CA GLY A 28 9.31 -3.50 -9.92
C GLY A 28 8.46 -2.29 -10.34
N GLY A 29 7.22 -2.51 -10.78
CA GLY A 29 6.33 -1.47 -11.27
C GLY A 29 5.90 -0.51 -10.16
N GLN A 30 5.85 0.78 -10.48
CA GLN A 30 5.54 1.84 -9.51
C GLN A 30 4.81 3.04 -10.08
N GLN A 31 4.32 2.93 -11.31
CA GLN A 31 3.75 4.05 -12.03
C GLN A 31 2.55 3.64 -12.88
N MET A 32 1.61 4.57 -13.07
CA MET A 32 0.32 4.34 -13.74
C MET A 32 0.43 3.83 -15.17
N GLN A 33 1.52 4.18 -15.87
CA GLN A 33 1.78 3.79 -17.25
C GLN A 33 2.24 2.34 -17.37
N GLU A 34 3.06 1.87 -16.44
CA GLU A 34 3.67 0.54 -16.50
C GLU A 34 2.83 -0.51 -15.77
N GLY A 35 2.26 -0.13 -14.62
CA GLY A 35 1.65 -1.03 -13.66
C GLY A 35 2.43 -1.06 -12.33
N PHE A 36 2.03 -1.96 -11.44
CA PHE A 36 2.50 -1.95 -10.06
C PHE A 36 2.90 -3.34 -9.57
N ASP A 37 3.91 -3.42 -8.71
CA ASP A 37 4.02 -4.50 -7.74
C ASP A 37 3.45 -4.05 -6.38
N CYS A 38 3.47 -4.95 -5.40
CA CYS A 38 2.81 -4.71 -4.12
C CYS A 38 3.39 -3.51 -3.35
N SER A 39 4.72 -3.44 -3.20
CA SER A 39 5.39 -2.30 -2.58
C SER A 39 5.33 -1.06 -3.47
N GLY A 40 5.22 -1.23 -4.78
CA GLY A 40 5.15 -0.12 -5.70
C GLY A 40 3.84 0.62 -5.77
N LEU A 41 2.75 -0.10 -5.60
CA LEU A 41 1.45 0.50 -5.34
C LEU A 41 1.49 1.39 -4.08
N VAL A 42 2.07 0.88 -2.99
CA VAL A 42 2.19 1.60 -1.72
C VAL A 42 3.09 2.82 -1.87
N PHE A 43 4.28 2.65 -2.46
CA PHE A 43 5.19 3.75 -2.75
C PHE A 43 4.49 4.87 -3.51
N TYR A 44 3.83 4.54 -4.63
CA TYR A 44 3.11 5.51 -5.46
C TYR A 44 2.03 6.25 -4.66
N ALA A 45 1.17 5.51 -3.94
CA ALA A 45 0.09 6.12 -3.16
C ALA A 45 0.60 7.12 -2.10
N TYR A 46 1.71 6.82 -1.43
CA TYR A 46 2.28 7.70 -0.41
C TYR A 46 3.04 8.88 -1.01
N THR A 47 3.85 8.68 -2.06
CA THR A 47 4.67 9.75 -2.64
C THR A 47 3.84 10.77 -3.40
N GLN A 48 2.76 10.34 -4.07
CA GLN A 48 1.79 11.26 -4.68
C GLN A 48 1.08 12.16 -3.64
N ASN A 49 1.06 11.74 -2.38
CA ASN A 49 0.46 12.49 -1.27
C ASN A 49 1.53 13.12 -0.36
N GLY A 50 2.72 13.41 -0.90
CA GLY A 50 3.71 14.23 -0.21
C GLY A 50 4.43 13.53 0.95
N VAL A 51 4.58 12.20 0.89
CA VAL A 51 5.61 11.49 1.67
C VAL A 51 6.87 11.42 0.83
N HIS A 52 8.04 11.68 1.41
CA HIS A 52 9.26 11.69 0.64
C HIS A 52 9.69 10.27 0.26
N GLU A 53 10.28 10.12 -0.92
CA GLU A 53 10.67 8.80 -1.44
C GLU A 53 11.66 8.05 -0.53
N HIS A 54 12.55 8.78 0.14
CA HIS A 54 13.52 8.20 1.08
C HIS A 54 12.87 7.60 2.33
N GLU A 55 11.63 7.98 2.65
CA GLU A 55 10.84 7.42 3.75
C GLU A 55 10.07 6.16 3.33
N MET A 56 10.00 5.87 2.02
CA MET A 56 9.19 4.78 1.45
C MET A 56 10.08 3.73 0.74
N PRO A 57 10.66 2.77 1.50
CA PRO A 57 11.43 1.68 0.91
C PRO A 57 10.68 0.91 -0.18
N ARG A 58 11.37 0.53 -1.25
CA ARG A 58 10.83 -0.27 -2.36
C ARG A 58 10.68 -1.75 -2.07
N VAL A 59 11.28 -2.23 -0.98
CA VAL A 59 11.29 -3.64 -0.58
C VAL A 59 10.33 -3.85 0.59
N THR A 60 9.38 -4.78 0.44
CA THR A 60 8.31 -5.01 1.43
C THR A 60 8.82 -5.31 2.83
N THR A 61 9.90 -6.09 2.95
CA THR A 61 10.50 -6.41 4.25
C THR A 61 11.15 -5.18 4.89
N GLN A 62 11.69 -4.25 4.11
CA GLN A 62 12.22 -2.99 4.61
C GLN A 62 11.10 -2.03 5.01
N LEU A 63 10.01 -1.97 4.24
CA LEU A 63 8.79 -1.24 4.61
C LEU A 63 8.28 -1.71 5.97
N ALA A 64 8.15 -3.02 6.18
CA ALA A 64 7.69 -3.58 7.45
C ALA A 64 8.62 -3.23 8.62
N LYS A 65 9.95 -3.26 8.40
CA LYS A 65 10.95 -2.87 9.42
C LYS A 65 10.91 -1.38 9.77
N ASN A 66 10.64 -0.52 8.79
CA ASN A 66 10.55 0.92 8.98
C ASN A 66 9.17 1.36 9.48
N SER A 67 8.18 0.46 9.50
CA SER A 67 6.83 0.73 9.97
C SER A 67 6.72 0.57 11.49
N ARG A 68 5.80 1.32 12.08
CA ARG A 68 5.40 1.14 13.48
C ARG A 68 4.32 0.05 13.57
N PRO A 69 4.53 -1.04 14.33
CA PRO A 69 3.49 -2.04 14.53
C PRO A 69 2.33 -1.47 15.35
N ILE A 70 1.09 -1.85 14.98
CA ILE A 70 -0.15 -1.46 15.64
C ILE A 70 -1.03 -2.69 15.90
N LYS A 71 -2.00 -2.56 16.81
CA LYS A 71 -3.01 -3.61 17.03
C LYS A 71 -4.02 -3.60 15.88
N ARG A 72 -4.61 -4.77 15.58
CA ARG A 72 -5.66 -4.88 14.55
C ARG A 72 -6.87 -3.98 14.85
N SER A 73 -7.20 -3.79 16.13
CA SER A 73 -8.29 -2.90 16.58
C SER A 73 -8.00 -1.41 16.34
N GLU A 74 -6.76 -1.05 16.02
CA GLU A 74 -6.33 0.33 15.78
C GLU A 74 -6.18 0.63 14.28
N LEU A 75 -6.45 -0.35 13.41
CA LEU A 75 -6.34 -0.19 11.97
C LEU A 75 -7.24 0.93 11.46
N LYS A 76 -6.65 1.84 10.70
CA LYS A 76 -7.31 2.96 10.05
C LYS A 76 -6.94 2.97 8.57
N PRO A 77 -7.82 3.46 7.68
CA PRO A 77 -7.51 3.62 6.26
C PRO A 77 -6.15 4.30 6.07
N GLY A 78 -5.37 3.81 5.10
CA GLY A 78 -3.97 4.24 4.88
C GLY A 78 -2.95 3.56 5.79
N ASP A 79 -3.29 2.59 6.64
CA ASP A 79 -2.30 1.70 7.26
C ASP A 79 -1.84 0.62 6.27
N LEU A 80 -0.66 0.05 6.53
CA LEU A 80 -0.12 -1.07 5.75
C LEU A 80 -0.45 -2.41 6.39
N VAL A 81 -0.92 -3.36 5.59
CA VAL A 81 -1.14 -4.75 5.99
C VAL A 81 -0.13 -5.64 5.29
N PHE A 82 0.57 -6.48 6.06
CA PHE A 82 1.64 -7.33 5.54
C PHE A 82 1.27 -8.81 5.65
N PHE A 83 1.64 -9.58 4.62
CA PHE A 83 1.29 -10.99 4.50
C PHE A 83 2.53 -11.85 4.21
N ASN A 84 2.38 -13.17 4.43
CA ASN A 84 3.30 -14.18 3.97
C ASN A 84 2.61 -15.00 2.87
N THR A 85 2.88 -14.67 1.62
CA THR A 85 2.33 -15.30 0.42
C THR A 85 3.37 -16.08 -0.38
N LEU A 86 4.67 -15.90 -0.06
CA LEU A 86 5.80 -16.51 -0.78
C LEU A 86 6.70 -17.35 0.15
N GLY A 87 6.20 -17.78 1.31
CA GLY A 87 6.99 -18.53 2.30
C GLY A 87 7.99 -17.67 3.10
N GLN A 88 7.96 -16.34 2.94
CA GLN A 88 8.80 -15.39 3.64
C GLN A 88 7.94 -14.38 4.43
N ARG A 89 8.34 -14.09 5.67
CA ARG A 89 7.68 -13.07 6.49
C ARG A 89 7.70 -11.71 5.77
N TYR A 90 6.54 -11.06 5.67
CA TYR A 90 6.34 -9.78 4.97
C TYR A 90 6.71 -9.84 3.48
N SER A 91 6.38 -10.94 2.81
CA SER A 91 6.61 -11.10 1.37
C SER A 91 5.65 -10.27 0.50
N HIS A 92 4.54 -9.80 1.08
CA HIS A 92 3.52 -9.03 0.38
C HIS A 92 2.92 -7.94 1.27
N VAL A 93 2.48 -6.84 0.65
CA VAL A 93 1.86 -5.71 1.33
C VAL A 93 0.63 -5.23 0.58
N GLY A 94 -0.38 -4.84 1.34
CA GLY A 94 -1.55 -4.13 0.87
C GLY A 94 -1.75 -2.83 1.64
N LEU A 95 -2.52 -1.92 1.05
CA LEU A 95 -2.92 -0.65 1.65
C LEU A 95 -4.33 -0.79 2.22
N TYR A 96 -4.46 -0.73 3.55
CA TYR A 96 -5.73 -0.90 4.24
C TYR A 96 -6.68 0.25 3.92
N MET A 97 -7.93 -0.06 3.58
CA MET A 97 -8.94 0.93 3.20
C MET A 97 -10.13 0.98 4.16
N GLY A 98 -10.07 0.25 5.28
CA GLY A 98 -11.17 0.14 6.23
C GLY A 98 -11.99 -1.14 6.06
N GLU A 99 -12.78 -1.47 7.09
CA GLU A 99 -13.74 -2.59 7.06
C GLU A 99 -13.12 -3.94 6.70
N GLY A 100 -11.88 -4.20 7.14
CA GLY A 100 -11.20 -5.45 6.83
C GLY A 100 -10.69 -5.56 5.38
N ARG A 101 -10.80 -4.50 4.56
CA ARG A 101 -10.40 -4.53 3.15
C ARG A 101 -9.07 -3.82 2.91
N PHE A 102 -8.38 -4.21 1.84
CA PHE A 102 -7.14 -3.60 1.41
C PHE A 102 -6.95 -3.65 -0.11
N ILE A 103 -6.22 -2.67 -0.64
CA ILE A 103 -5.86 -2.57 -2.05
C ILE A 103 -4.47 -3.16 -2.23
N ASN A 104 -4.29 -4.03 -3.23
CA ASN A 104 -2.99 -4.64 -3.50
C ASN A 104 -2.75 -4.88 -5.00
N ALA A 105 -1.47 -5.02 -5.36
CA ALA A 105 -1.01 -5.56 -6.63
C ALA A 105 -0.49 -7.00 -6.41
N PRO A 106 -1.29 -8.04 -6.69
CA PRO A 106 -1.15 -9.35 -6.06
C PRO A 106 -0.02 -10.21 -6.63
N SER A 107 0.01 -10.39 -7.94
CA SER A 107 1.00 -11.25 -8.62
C SER A 107 0.93 -11.11 -10.15
N LYS A 108 1.93 -11.67 -10.83
CA LYS A 108 2.03 -11.69 -12.30
C LYS A 108 0.76 -12.25 -12.95
N GLY A 109 0.30 -11.58 -14.01
CA GLY A 109 -0.92 -11.95 -14.74
C GLY A 109 -2.22 -11.50 -14.08
N LYS A 110 -2.15 -10.79 -12.94
CA LYS A 110 -3.29 -10.17 -12.27
C LYS A 110 -3.20 -8.65 -12.38
N GLN A 111 -4.23 -7.97 -11.88
CA GLN A 111 -4.33 -6.52 -11.82
C GLN A 111 -4.47 -6.07 -10.37
N VAL A 112 -4.23 -4.79 -10.12
CA VAL A 112 -4.53 -4.14 -8.84
C VAL A 112 -6.02 -4.32 -8.53
N ARG A 113 -6.32 -4.74 -7.30
CA ARG A 113 -7.69 -5.04 -6.86
C ARG A 113 -7.85 -4.80 -5.35
N ILE A 114 -9.09 -4.93 -4.90
CA ILE A 114 -9.45 -4.96 -3.49
C ILE A 114 -9.62 -6.42 -3.06
N ASP A 115 -9.01 -6.78 -1.93
CA ASP A 115 -9.21 -8.05 -1.23
C ASP A 115 -9.56 -7.79 0.25
N SER A 116 -9.87 -8.86 1.00
CA SER A 116 -10.20 -8.86 2.44
C SER A 116 -9.53 -10.02 3.17
#